data_AF-A0A1G9YAN1-F1
#
_entry.id   AF-A0A1G9YAN1-F1
#
_cell.length_a   1.000
_cell.length_b   1.000
_cell.length_c   1.000
_cell.angle_alpha   90.00
_cell.angle_beta   90.00
_cell.angle_gamma   90.00
#
_symmetry.space_group_name_H-M   'P 1'
#
loop_
_entity.id
_entity.type
_entity.pdbx_description
1 polymer ?
#
loop_
_entity_poly.entity_id
_entity_poly.type
_entity_poly.pdbx_seq_one_letter_code
_entity_poly.pdbx_strand_id
1 'polypeptide(L)'
;MKLKQESRVLKRKALASLTSAVEAFNSPHGDGRETKVLLHLQHAFEMLLKAALVQGRTKVFDRVTGRSIGFEKCVGLACASATIKLNDADAGTLRAIDAMRDEEQHWFNTVPEQLLYLHARAGVTLFDDLLQRAFRDRLATHLPTRVLPVSVDPPRDLTVLLDEEYNQIADLLRPGRRARHEARARIRTLLAMEAHVEPDVRVSSKDVDRVERGIRNGASRDEVFPRLEDVTAVIDGAGITVTVHFTKKQGAPVRYVADESVPAAAIREVDLQRKFHRSPTALAQALNLTLPLSKALRDHLGIDADETCSHEFVFGSQRHWGYSDNAFTKMREAISTLDMDAIWRAHKHPGRAKSKPQCMIPDCQAA
;
A
#
# COMPACT_ATOMS: atom_id res chain seq x y z
N MET A 1 22.79 12.18 -17.16
CA MET A 1 21.65 11.75 -18.02
C MET A 1 20.90 12.98 -18.51
N LYS A 2 20.48 13.03 -19.79
CA LYS A 2 19.66 14.15 -20.29
C LYS A 2 18.20 13.96 -19.84
N LEU A 3 17.69 14.89 -19.04
CA LEU A 3 16.31 14.86 -18.57
C LEU A 3 15.35 15.40 -19.63
N LYS A 4 14.16 14.82 -19.70
CA LYS A 4 13.05 15.46 -20.41
C LYS A 4 12.67 16.76 -19.69
N GLN A 5 12.18 17.74 -20.44
CA GLN A 5 11.81 19.05 -19.89
C GLN A 5 10.80 18.91 -18.74
N GLU A 6 9.71 18.17 -18.96
CA GLU A 6 8.67 17.95 -17.95
C GLU A 6 9.22 17.22 -16.71
N SER A 7 10.01 16.17 -16.90
CA SER A 7 10.67 15.45 -15.82
C SER A 7 11.59 16.37 -14.99
N ARG A 8 12.33 17.29 -15.64
CA ARG A 8 13.17 18.28 -14.95
C ARG A 8 12.36 19.24 -14.07
N VAL A 9 11.19 19.68 -14.54
CA VAL A 9 10.30 20.57 -13.77
C VAL A 9 9.71 19.83 -12.57
N LEU A 10 9.19 18.63 -12.77
CA LEU A 10 8.62 17.80 -11.71
C LEU A 10 9.66 17.45 -10.64
N LYS A 11 10.87 17.05 -11.05
CA LYS A 11 11.98 16.77 -10.13
C LYS A 11 12.34 17.99 -9.27
N ARG A 12 12.40 19.18 -9.87
CA ARG A 12 12.65 20.43 -9.12
C ARG A 12 11.56 20.69 -8.09
N LYS A 13 10.30 20.48 -8.47
CA LYS A 13 9.15 20.64 -7.56
C LYS A 13 9.19 19.62 -6.42
N ALA A 14 9.60 18.38 -6.71
CA ALA A 14 9.79 17.35 -5.70
C ALA A 14 10.84 17.75 -4.65
N LEU A 15 12.01 18.23 -5.11
CA LEU A 15 13.09 18.69 -4.23
C LEU A 15 12.69 19.90 -3.38
N ALA A 16 12.00 20.88 -3.97
CA ALA A 16 11.47 22.02 -3.22
C ALA A 16 10.48 21.58 -2.14
N SER A 17 9.59 20.65 -2.47
CA SER A 17 8.60 20.13 -1.51
C SER A 17 9.26 19.34 -0.38
N LEU A 18 10.27 18.52 -0.68
CA LEU A 18 11.04 17.82 0.34
C LEU A 18 11.75 18.80 1.27
N THR A 19 12.31 19.88 0.71
CA THR A 19 12.95 20.94 1.50
C THR A 19 11.96 21.58 2.47
N SER A 20 10.76 21.93 1.99
CA SER A 20 9.71 22.48 2.85
C SER A 20 9.23 21.49 3.93
N ALA A 21 9.17 20.18 3.64
CA ALA A 21 8.85 19.17 4.64
C ALA A 21 9.92 19.11 5.75
N VAL A 22 11.20 19.17 5.36
CA VAL A 22 12.34 19.18 6.29
C VAL A 22 12.36 20.46 7.14
N GLU A 23 12.14 21.62 6.53
CA GLU A 23 12.03 22.91 7.23
C GLU A 23 10.87 22.90 8.23
N ALA A 24 9.71 22.38 7.82
CA ALA A 24 8.56 22.25 8.69
C ALA A 24 8.87 21.33 9.86
N PHE A 25 9.50 20.18 9.63
CA PHE A 25 9.85 19.26 10.71
C PHE A 25 10.74 19.93 11.75
N ASN A 26 11.81 20.59 11.30
CA ASN A 26 12.78 21.24 12.19
C ASN A 26 12.30 22.59 12.75
N SER A 27 11.07 23.00 12.44
CA SER A 27 10.48 24.23 12.96
C SER A 27 10.33 24.15 14.48
N PRO A 28 10.77 25.18 15.23
CA PRO A 28 10.50 25.28 16.66
C PRO A 28 9.02 25.57 16.97
N HIS A 29 8.24 25.99 15.97
CA HIS A 29 6.81 26.20 16.10
C HIS A 29 6.06 24.89 15.85
N GLY A 30 5.29 24.43 16.84
CA GLY A 30 4.52 23.19 16.77
C GLY A 30 3.17 23.32 16.05
N ASP A 31 2.57 24.51 16.01
CA ASP A 31 1.23 24.69 15.44
C ASP A 31 1.19 24.40 13.93
N GLY A 32 0.39 23.40 13.56
CA GLY A 32 0.24 22.94 12.18
C GLY A 32 1.52 22.31 11.59
N ARG A 33 2.49 21.96 12.44
CA ARG A 33 3.77 21.39 12.01
C ARG A 33 3.59 20.02 11.36
N GLU A 34 2.89 19.12 12.03
CA GLU A 34 2.59 17.76 11.54
C GLU A 34 1.90 17.82 10.17
N THR A 35 0.89 18.67 10.05
CA THR A 35 0.17 18.94 8.80
C THR A 35 1.11 19.37 7.67
N LYS A 36 2.00 20.33 7.92
CA LYS A 36 2.96 20.82 6.92
C LYS A 36 3.95 19.73 6.51
N VAL A 37 4.47 18.98 7.47
CA VAL A 37 5.41 17.87 7.21
C VAL A 37 4.74 16.84 6.30
N LEU A 38 3.58 16.33 6.68
CA LEU A 38 2.87 15.28 5.94
C LEU A 38 2.46 15.75 4.53
N LEU A 39 1.92 16.96 4.42
CA LEU A 39 1.50 17.53 3.14
C LEU A 39 2.66 17.66 2.16
N HIS A 40 3.78 18.26 2.61
CA HIS A 40 4.94 18.49 1.76
C HIS A 40 5.70 17.20 1.46
N LEU A 41 5.78 16.26 2.40
CA LEU A 41 6.46 14.98 2.22
C LEU A 41 5.73 14.10 1.19
N GLN A 42 4.41 13.96 1.32
CA GLN A 42 3.59 13.24 0.34
C GLN A 42 3.70 13.90 -1.05
N HIS A 43 3.58 15.23 -1.11
CA HIS A 43 3.68 15.95 -2.38
C HIS A 43 5.06 15.80 -3.04
N ALA A 44 6.14 15.78 -2.26
CA ALA A 44 7.49 15.57 -2.74
C ALA A 44 7.61 14.23 -3.47
N PHE A 45 7.09 13.16 -2.88
CA PHE A 45 7.10 11.83 -3.49
C PHE A 45 6.20 11.75 -4.72
N GLU A 46 5.01 12.35 -4.69
CA GLU A 46 4.13 12.37 -5.86
C GLU A 46 4.84 12.99 -7.08
N MET A 47 5.51 14.12 -6.87
CA MET A 47 6.24 14.81 -7.92
C MET A 47 7.48 14.03 -8.37
N LEU A 48 8.21 13.38 -7.44
CA LEU A 48 9.38 12.58 -7.77
C LEU A 48 9.00 11.35 -8.62
N LEU A 49 7.96 10.62 -8.22
CA LEU A 49 7.47 9.46 -8.95
C LEU A 49 6.94 9.85 -10.33
N LYS A 50 6.16 10.93 -10.44
CA LYS A 50 5.74 11.46 -11.74
C LYS A 50 6.93 11.85 -12.62
N ALA A 51 7.95 12.50 -12.04
CA ALA A 51 9.16 12.86 -12.78
C ALA A 51 9.87 11.61 -13.34
N ALA A 52 9.97 10.54 -12.54
CA ALA A 52 10.63 9.31 -12.91
C ALA A 52 9.83 8.53 -13.97
N LEU A 53 8.50 8.46 -13.80
CA LEU A 53 7.59 7.86 -14.78
C LEU A 53 7.64 8.58 -16.13
N VAL A 54 7.58 9.92 -16.12
CA VAL A 54 7.74 10.72 -17.35
C VAL A 54 9.09 10.47 -18.00
N GLN A 55 10.18 10.41 -17.21
CA GLN A 55 11.51 10.10 -17.74
C GLN A 55 11.51 8.71 -18.43
N GLY A 56 10.87 7.72 -17.82
CA GLY A 56 10.65 6.36 -18.34
C GLY A 56 9.63 6.23 -19.48
N ARG A 57 9.08 7.34 -20.00
CA ARG A 57 8.03 7.38 -21.06
C ARG A 57 6.67 6.80 -20.63
N THR A 58 6.42 6.64 -19.33
CA THR A 58 5.12 6.26 -18.80
C THR A 58 4.19 7.48 -18.78
N LYS A 59 2.91 7.28 -19.17
CA LYS A 59 1.90 8.34 -19.15
C LYS A 59 1.47 8.61 -17.71
N VAL A 60 1.53 9.88 -17.28
CA VAL A 60 1.12 10.34 -15.94
C VAL A 60 -0.19 11.12 -15.93
N PHE A 61 -0.94 11.06 -17.04
CA PHE A 61 -2.27 11.66 -17.17
C PHE A 61 -3.31 10.58 -17.43
N ASP A 62 -4.44 10.69 -16.74
CA ASP A 62 -5.58 9.82 -16.96
C ASP A 62 -6.28 10.19 -18.27
N ARG A 63 -6.55 9.20 -19.11
CA ARG A 63 -7.14 9.42 -20.45
C ARG A 63 -8.60 9.88 -20.38
N VAL A 64 -9.31 9.51 -19.32
CA VAL A 64 -10.75 9.81 -19.19
C VAL A 64 -10.93 11.21 -18.61
N THR A 65 -10.24 11.50 -17.50
CA THR A 65 -10.43 12.78 -16.79
C THR A 65 -9.53 13.90 -17.29
N GLY A 66 -8.48 13.59 -18.05
CA GLY A 66 -7.45 14.55 -18.47
C GLY A 66 -6.60 15.09 -17.33
N ARG A 67 -6.79 14.61 -16.10
CA ARG A 67 -6.04 15.04 -14.91
C ARG A 67 -4.79 14.19 -14.72
N SER A 68 -3.79 14.75 -14.04
CA SER A 68 -2.62 13.96 -13.63
C SER A 68 -3.04 12.84 -12.68
N ILE A 69 -2.43 11.68 -12.79
CA ILE A 69 -2.70 10.52 -11.91
C ILE A 69 -2.41 10.88 -10.44
N GLY A 70 -3.15 10.28 -9.50
CA GLY A 70 -2.93 10.47 -8.07
C GLY A 70 -1.75 9.65 -7.52
N PHE A 71 -1.48 9.81 -6.22
CA PHE A 71 -0.34 9.19 -5.54
C PHE A 71 -0.33 7.67 -5.62
N GLU A 72 -1.42 7.00 -5.23
CA GLU A 72 -1.49 5.52 -5.26
C GLU A 72 -1.21 4.95 -6.66
N LYS A 73 -1.74 5.61 -7.71
CA LYS A 73 -1.48 5.22 -9.10
C LYS A 73 -0.01 5.44 -9.49
N CYS A 74 0.67 6.46 -8.93
CA CYS A 74 2.11 6.64 -9.11
C CYS A 74 2.90 5.52 -8.43
N VAL A 75 2.54 5.13 -7.20
CA VAL A 75 3.17 4.03 -6.44
C VAL A 75 3.03 2.72 -7.21
N GLY A 76 1.82 2.35 -7.64
CA GLY A 76 1.58 1.12 -8.41
C GLY A 76 2.35 1.08 -9.72
N LEU A 77 2.40 2.19 -10.47
CA LEU A 77 3.21 2.27 -11.69
C LEU A 77 4.72 2.22 -11.42
N ALA A 78 5.17 2.74 -10.26
CA ALA A 78 6.57 2.71 -9.85
C ALA A 78 7.02 1.30 -9.45
N CYS A 79 6.17 0.52 -8.78
CA CYS A 79 6.40 -0.90 -8.52
C CYS A 79 6.55 -1.70 -9.82
N ALA A 80 5.67 -1.46 -10.79
CA ALA A 80 5.71 -2.13 -12.09
C ALA A 80 6.84 -1.63 -13.03
N SER A 81 7.52 -0.54 -12.70
CA SER A 81 8.53 0.07 -13.55
C SER A 81 9.89 -0.58 -13.38
N ALA A 82 10.47 -1.12 -14.46
CA ALA A 82 11.82 -1.67 -14.46
C ALA A 82 12.93 -0.63 -14.17
N THR A 83 12.63 0.67 -14.32
CA THR A 83 13.60 1.75 -14.03
C THR A 83 13.53 2.19 -12.57
N ILE A 84 12.33 2.25 -11.99
CA ILE A 84 12.16 2.73 -10.62
C ILE A 84 12.32 1.58 -9.62
N LYS A 85 11.70 0.43 -9.92
CA LYS A 85 11.71 -0.79 -9.09
C LYS A 85 11.45 -0.48 -7.63
N LEU A 86 10.30 0.15 -7.37
CA LEU A 86 9.87 0.38 -6.00
C LEU A 86 9.48 -0.97 -5.38
N ASN A 87 10.23 -1.40 -4.37
CA ASN A 87 9.95 -2.68 -3.69
C ASN A 87 8.72 -2.53 -2.76
N ASP A 88 8.20 -3.65 -2.26
CA ASP A 88 6.96 -3.64 -1.46
C ASP A 88 7.10 -2.88 -0.14
N ALA A 89 8.28 -2.92 0.49
CA ALA A 89 8.56 -2.22 1.74
C ALA A 89 8.62 -0.69 1.56
N ASP A 90 9.31 -0.23 0.51
CA ASP A 90 9.35 1.18 0.09
C ASP A 90 7.95 1.66 -0.26
N ALA A 91 7.18 0.87 -1.01
CA ALA A 91 5.80 1.16 -1.36
C ALA A 91 4.90 1.27 -0.12
N GLY A 92 5.06 0.36 0.85
CA GLY A 92 4.38 0.42 2.15
C GLY A 92 4.68 1.71 2.91
N THR A 93 5.95 2.17 2.89
CA THR A 93 6.35 3.44 3.50
C THR A 93 5.66 4.64 2.86
N LEU A 94 5.58 4.66 1.52
CA LEU A 94 4.86 5.72 0.80
C LEU A 94 3.36 5.71 1.11
N ARG A 95 2.75 4.52 1.19
CA ARG A 95 1.32 4.38 1.52
C ARG A 95 1.00 4.82 2.94
N ALA A 96 1.85 4.51 3.92
CA ALA A 96 1.67 4.98 5.29
C ALA A 96 1.73 6.52 5.37
N ILE A 97 2.68 7.15 4.66
CA ILE A 97 2.77 8.62 4.56
C ILE A 97 1.51 9.21 3.90
N ASP A 98 1.04 8.62 2.81
CA ASP A 98 -0.18 9.06 2.11
C ASP A 98 -1.42 8.94 3.01
N ALA A 99 -1.56 7.82 3.71
CA ALA A 99 -2.67 7.58 4.64
C ALA A 99 -2.67 8.58 5.81
N MET A 100 -1.51 8.81 6.45
CA MET A 100 -1.42 9.81 7.53
C MET A 100 -1.74 11.22 7.03
N ARG A 101 -1.28 11.57 5.83
CA ARG A 101 -1.55 12.87 5.20
C ARG A 101 -3.03 13.03 4.86
N ASP A 102 -3.68 11.99 4.33
CA ASP A 102 -5.09 12.05 3.95
C ASP A 102 -6.00 12.18 5.18
N GLU A 103 -5.74 11.44 6.26
CA GLU A 103 -6.49 11.58 7.52
C GLU A 103 -6.34 12.98 8.11
N GLU A 104 -5.13 13.54 8.06
CA GLU A 104 -4.84 14.89 8.54
C GLU A 104 -5.56 15.98 7.71
N GLN A 105 -5.68 15.79 6.39
CA GLN A 105 -6.29 16.79 5.50
C GLN A 105 -7.82 16.71 5.46
N HIS A 106 -8.40 15.53 5.67
CA HIS A 106 -9.84 15.29 5.52
C HIS A 106 -10.60 15.20 6.84
N TRP A 107 -9.90 15.05 7.96
CA TRP A 107 -10.54 14.91 9.25
C TRP A 107 -9.69 15.51 10.38
N PHE A 108 -9.07 14.66 11.18
CA PHE A 108 -8.10 15.01 12.20
C PHE A 108 -7.23 13.79 12.46
N ASN A 109 -5.92 14.01 12.50
CA ASN A 109 -4.95 13.02 12.88
C ASN A 109 -4.09 13.58 14.03
N THR A 110 -3.38 12.71 14.73
CA THR A 110 -2.39 13.12 15.73
C THR A 110 -1.25 12.14 15.62
N VAL A 111 -0.13 12.60 15.09
CA VAL A 111 1.05 11.77 14.83
C VAL A 111 2.09 12.07 15.91
N PRO A 112 2.34 11.14 16.84
CA PRO A 112 3.39 11.29 17.85
C PRO A 112 4.74 11.62 17.23
N GLU A 113 5.51 12.48 17.89
CA GLU A 113 6.77 13.01 17.35
C GLU A 113 7.73 11.92 16.86
N GLN A 114 7.86 10.83 17.64
CA GLN A 114 8.75 9.72 17.30
C GLN A 114 8.25 8.95 16.06
N LEU A 115 6.94 8.80 15.88
CA LEU A 115 6.38 8.18 14.68
C LEU A 115 6.54 9.10 13.46
N LEU A 116 6.30 10.40 13.63
CA LEU A 116 6.55 11.38 12.57
C LEU A 116 8.02 11.37 12.16
N TYR A 117 8.95 11.32 13.13
CA TYR A 117 10.38 11.23 12.91
C TYR A 117 10.75 9.99 12.10
N LEU A 118 10.29 8.81 12.51
CA LEU A 118 10.57 7.55 11.81
C LEU A 118 10.12 7.60 10.35
N HIS A 119 8.89 8.04 10.09
CA HIS A 119 8.36 8.13 8.73
C HIS A 119 9.04 9.21 7.89
N ALA A 120 9.31 10.39 8.46
CA ALA A 120 10.03 11.44 7.76
C ALA A 120 11.47 11.02 7.43
N ARG A 121 12.15 10.31 8.35
CA ARG A 121 13.52 9.83 8.12
C ARG A 121 13.58 8.71 7.09
N ALA A 122 12.67 7.73 7.18
CA ALA A 122 12.51 6.70 6.15
C ALA A 122 12.18 7.35 4.79
N GLY A 123 11.33 8.39 4.78
CA GLY A 123 11.02 9.18 3.60
C GLY A 123 12.24 9.86 2.98
N VAL A 124 13.06 10.56 3.76
CA VAL A 124 14.28 11.21 3.24
C VAL A 124 15.24 10.18 2.65
N THR A 125 15.42 9.04 3.32
CA THR A 125 16.28 7.93 2.85
C THR A 125 15.79 7.40 1.50
N LEU A 126 14.51 7.04 1.43
CA LEU A 126 13.88 6.52 0.22
C LEU A 126 13.91 7.56 -0.91
N PHE A 127 13.75 8.84 -0.59
CA PHE A 127 13.83 9.90 -1.60
C PHE A 127 15.23 9.97 -2.23
N ASP A 128 16.31 9.92 -1.45
CA ASP A 128 17.69 9.89 -1.98
C ASP A 128 17.92 8.66 -2.86
N ASP A 129 17.45 7.49 -2.42
CA ASP A 129 17.58 6.25 -3.17
C ASP A 129 16.83 6.30 -4.51
N LEU A 130 15.60 6.83 -4.53
CA LEU A 130 14.83 7.02 -5.75
C LEU A 130 15.46 8.08 -6.67
N LEU A 131 16.00 9.14 -6.09
CA LEU A 131 16.72 10.19 -6.83
C LEU A 131 17.95 9.61 -7.54
N GLN A 132 18.72 8.78 -6.83
CA GLN A 132 19.89 8.11 -7.37
C GLN A 132 19.51 7.07 -8.42
N ARG A 133 18.53 6.21 -8.14
CA ARG A 133 18.08 5.16 -9.07
C ARG A 133 17.51 5.76 -10.37
N ALA A 134 16.58 6.70 -10.26
CA ALA A 134 15.85 7.23 -11.41
C ALA A 134 16.61 8.34 -12.16
N PHE A 135 17.50 9.08 -11.50
CA PHE A 135 18.14 10.26 -12.09
C PHE A 135 19.66 10.30 -12.01
N ARG A 136 20.30 9.35 -11.30
CA ARG A 136 21.73 9.35 -10.98
C ARG A 136 22.16 10.65 -10.30
N ASP A 137 21.35 11.08 -9.34
CA ASP A 137 21.55 12.30 -8.59
C ASP A 137 21.33 12.03 -7.10
N ARG A 138 22.01 12.80 -6.25
CA ARG A 138 22.02 12.63 -4.79
C ARG A 138 21.44 13.86 -4.12
N LEU A 139 20.72 13.65 -3.04
CA LEU A 139 20.12 14.70 -2.23
C LEU A 139 21.19 15.63 -1.64
N ALA A 140 22.37 15.09 -1.33
CA ALA A 140 23.54 15.86 -0.86
C ALA A 140 24.01 16.96 -1.83
N THR A 141 23.62 16.89 -3.12
CA THR A 141 23.89 17.94 -4.11
C THR A 141 22.89 19.10 -4.01
N HIS A 142 21.70 18.86 -3.45
CA HIS A 142 20.58 19.82 -3.42
C HIS A 142 20.33 20.39 -2.04
N LEU A 143 20.64 19.62 -0.99
CA LEU A 143 20.51 20.04 0.40
C LEU A 143 21.89 20.16 1.02
N PRO A 144 22.14 21.20 1.84
CA PRO A 144 23.41 21.33 2.52
C PRO A 144 23.61 20.18 3.51
N THR A 145 24.87 19.77 3.71
CA THR A 145 25.26 18.67 4.62
C THR A 145 24.80 18.89 6.08
N ARG A 146 24.42 20.12 6.42
CA ARG A 146 23.88 20.53 7.72
C ARG A 146 22.36 20.39 7.87
N VAL A 147 21.65 19.90 6.84
CA VAL A 147 20.23 19.56 7.02
C VAL A 147 20.19 18.49 8.10
N LEU A 148 19.78 18.93 9.29
CA LEU A 148 19.82 18.18 10.52
C LEU A 148 19.13 16.83 10.31
N PRO A 149 19.56 15.77 11.03
CA PRO A 149 18.71 14.63 11.24
C PRO A 149 17.40 15.18 11.79
N VAL A 150 16.30 14.56 11.36
CA VAL A 150 14.94 15.00 11.64
C VAL A 150 14.70 15.18 13.17
N SER A 151 15.61 14.81 14.07
CA SER A 151 15.53 15.01 15.50
C SER A 151 16.93 14.91 16.12
N VAL A 152 17.08 15.47 17.33
CA VAL A 152 18.24 15.30 18.20
C VAL A 152 18.13 14.07 19.11
N ASP A 153 16.92 13.52 19.26
CA ASP A 153 16.65 12.27 19.99
C ASP A 153 16.79 11.09 19.01
N PRO A 154 17.64 10.08 19.30
CA PRO A 154 17.72 8.89 18.44
C PRO A 154 16.37 8.18 18.37
N PRO A 155 16.02 7.58 17.21
CA PRO A 155 14.80 6.80 17.13
C PRO A 155 14.83 5.65 18.12
N ARG A 156 13.74 5.52 18.87
CA ARG A 156 13.53 4.37 19.74
C ARG A 156 13.10 3.15 18.93
N ASP A 157 13.21 1.99 19.56
CA ASP A 157 12.71 0.75 18.99
C ASP A 157 11.21 0.89 18.64
N LEU A 158 10.84 0.47 17.43
CA LEU A 158 9.48 0.63 16.92
C LEU A 158 8.46 -0.10 17.80
N THR A 159 8.78 -1.28 18.32
CA THR A 159 7.88 -2.05 19.17
C THR A 159 7.61 -1.31 20.48
N VAL A 160 8.63 -0.71 21.07
CA VAL A 160 8.49 0.12 22.27
C VAL A 160 7.59 1.33 22.01
N LEU A 161 7.80 2.02 20.88
CA LEU A 161 6.97 3.18 20.51
C LEU A 161 5.50 2.79 20.30
N LEU A 162 5.25 1.65 19.65
CA LEU A 162 3.90 1.14 19.46
C LEU A 162 3.21 0.78 20.78
N ASP A 163 3.94 0.20 21.74
CA ASP A 163 3.42 -0.10 23.08
C ASP A 163 3.14 1.17 23.88
N GLU A 164 4.04 2.16 23.85
CA GLU A 164 3.84 3.45 24.49
C GLU A 164 2.61 4.16 23.95
N GLU A 165 2.42 4.18 22.62
CA GLU A 165 1.25 4.79 22.00
C GLU A 165 -0.04 4.01 22.29
N TYR A 166 0.01 2.68 22.31
CA TYR A 166 -1.13 1.85 22.73
C TYR A 166 -1.59 2.19 24.15
N ASN A 167 -0.64 2.28 25.09
CA ASN A 167 -0.92 2.62 26.48
C ASN A 167 -1.47 4.04 26.63
N GLN A 168 -0.95 5.00 25.86
CA GLN A 168 -1.48 6.37 25.83
C GLN A 168 -2.94 6.39 25.32
N ILE A 169 -3.26 5.64 24.26
CA ILE A 169 -4.64 5.52 23.77
C ILE A 169 -5.56 4.92 24.84
N ALA A 170 -5.11 3.84 25.51
CA ALA A 170 -5.87 3.24 26.60
C ALA A 170 -6.13 4.23 27.76
N ASP A 171 -5.14 5.04 28.11
CA ASP A 171 -5.26 6.09 29.13
C ASP A 171 -6.24 7.20 28.74
N LEU A 172 -6.28 7.60 27.46
CA LEU A 172 -7.23 8.59 26.93
C LEU A 172 -8.66 8.06 26.88
N LEU A 173 -8.83 6.74 26.72
CA LEU A 173 -10.14 6.07 26.69
C LEU A 173 -10.70 5.74 28.07
N ARG A 174 -9.97 6.02 29.17
CA ARG A 174 -10.48 5.82 30.53
C ARG A 174 -11.74 6.65 30.79
N PRO A 175 -12.70 6.14 31.59
CA PRO A 175 -13.90 6.88 31.97
C PRO A 175 -13.56 8.25 32.57
N GLY A 176 -14.30 9.28 32.17
CA GLY A 176 -14.17 10.64 32.73
C GLY A 176 -13.12 11.56 32.08
N ARG A 177 -12.22 11.06 31.22
CA ARG A 177 -11.19 11.88 30.54
C ARG A 177 -11.73 12.85 29.48
N ARG A 178 -12.87 12.54 28.87
CA ARG A 178 -13.45 13.27 27.71
C ARG A 178 -12.47 13.46 26.53
N ALA A 179 -11.47 12.58 26.38
CA ALA A 179 -10.42 12.68 25.36
C ALA A 179 -10.63 11.71 24.18
N ARG A 180 -11.89 11.34 23.90
CA ARG A 180 -12.25 10.35 22.87
C ARG A 180 -11.73 10.74 21.48
N HIS A 181 -11.82 12.01 21.10
CA HIS A 181 -11.40 12.47 19.79
C HIS A 181 -9.88 12.34 19.60
N GLU A 182 -9.09 12.68 20.62
CA GLU A 182 -7.64 12.50 20.61
C GLU A 182 -7.26 11.01 20.52
N ALA A 183 -7.92 10.15 21.31
CA ALA A 183 -7.70 8.71 21.23
C ALA A 183 -7.97 8.16 19.82
N ARG A 184 -9.07 8.60 19.20
CA ARG A 184 -9.42 8.20 17.82
C ARG A 184 -8.45 8.73 16.78
N ALA A 185 -7.87 9.92 16.98
CA ALA A 185 -6.84 10.47 16.10
C ALA A 185 -5.58 9.60 16.13
N ARG A 186 -5.13 9.22 17.32
CA ARG A 186 -3.97 8.33 17.50
C ARG A 186 -4.21 6.92 16.97
N ILE A 187 -5.41 6.36 17.17
CA ILE A 187 -5.81 5.06 16.58
C ILE A 187 -5.68 5.10 15.05
N ARG A 188 -6.06 6.20 14.40
CA ARG A 188 -5.93 6.32 12.93
C ARG A 188 -4.49 6.30 12.48
N THR A 189 -3.58 6.95 13.22
CA THR A 189 -2.14 6.89 12.93
C THR A 189 -1.65 5.44 12.97
N LEU A 190 -2.02 4.67 13.99
CA LEU A 190 -1.65 3.24 14.07
C LEU A 190 -2.29 2.40 12.95
N LEU A 191 -3.56 2.65 12.60
CA LEU A 191 -4.20 1.97 11.46
C LEU A 191 -3.58 2.35 10.11
N ALA A 192 -3.10 3.58 9.95
CA ALA A 192 -2.38 4.02 8.76
C ALA A 192 -1.04 3.29 8.59
N MET A 193 -0.37 2.96 9.70
CA MET A 193 0.87 2.16 9.67
C MET A 193 0.64 0.71 9.20
N GLU A 194 -0.56 0.16 9.33
CA GLU A 194 -0.87 -1.17 8.76
C GLU A 194 -0.78 -1.19 7.22
N ALA A 195 -0.79 -0.03 6.55
CA ALA A 195 -0.58 0.07 5.10
C ALA A 195 0.82 -0.36 4.64
N HIS A 196 1.77 -0.56 5.57
CA HIS A 196 3.04 -1.22 5.30
C HIS A 196 2.90 -2.70 4.93
N VAL A 197 1.82 -3.36 5.36
CA VAL A 197 1.65 -4.82 5.25
C VAL A 197 0.78 -5.23 4.07
N GLU A 198 -0.28 -4.47 3.77
CA GLU A 198 -1.19 -4.74 2.66
C GLU A 198 -1.45 -3.45 1.84
N PRO A 199 -1.31 -3.49 0.50
CA PRO A 199 -1.73 -2.40 -0.36
C PRO A 199 -3.24 -2.13 -0.20
N ASP A 200 -3.67 -0.88 -0.41
CA ASP A 200 -5.08 -0.43 -0.33
C ASP A 200 -5.75 -0.38 1.06
N VAL A 201 -4.98 -0.50 2.14
CA VAL A 201 -5.48 -0.25 3.51
C VAL A 201 -5.88 1.22 3.64
N ARG A 202 -7.19 1.48 3.68
CA ARG A 202 -7.77 2.78 4.06
C ARG A 202 -8.36 2.68 5.45
N VAL A 203 -8.16 3.72 6.25
CA VAL A 203 -8.67 3.76 7.63
C VAL A 203 -10.15 4.16 7.57
N SER A 204 -11.05 3.22 7.87
CA SER A 204 -12.48 3.53 7.94
C SER A 204 -12.92 3.92 9.36
N SER A 205 -14.05 4.63 9.48
CA SER A 205 -14.63 4.90 10.80
C SER A 205 -14.98 3.60 11.55
N LYS A 206 -15.42 2.56 10.82
CA LYS A 206 -15.70 1.23 11.36
C LYS A 206 -14.45 0.58 11.96
N ASP A 207 -13.29 0.71 11.29
CA ASP A 207 -12.02 0.20 11.81
C ASP A 207 -11.64 0.89 13.12
N VAL A 208 -11.78 2.22 13.17
CA VAL A 208 -11.54 3.01 14.39
C VAL A 208 -12.51 2.60 15.51
N ASP A 209 -13.79 2.39 15.20
CA ASP A 209 -14.81 1.96 16.16
C ASP A 209 -14.55 0.54 16.70
N ARG A 210 -14.05 -0.37 15.85
CA ARG A 210 -13.62 -1.73 16.24
C ARG A 210 -12.47 -1.66 17.23
N VAL A 211 -11.40 -0.94 16.89
CA VAL A 211 -10.22 -0.80 17.74
C VAL A 211 -10.57 -0.10 19.05
N GLU A 212 -11.33 0.99 19.00
CA GLU A 212 -11.76 1.72 20.20
C GLU A 212 -12.52 0.80 21.17
N ARG A 213 -13.42 -0.05 20.66
CA ARG A 213 -14.13 -1.05 21.49
C ARG A 213 -13.21 -2.11 22.05
N GLY A 214 -12.28 -2.63 21.24
CA GLY A 214 -11.29 -3.61 21.70
C GLY A 214 -10.45 -3.09 22.87
N ILE A 215 -9.91 -1.88 22.74
CA ILE A 215 -9.09 -1.25 23.79
C ILE A 215 -9.90 -1.02 25.07
N ARG A 216 -11.15 -0.54 24.94
CA ARG A 216 -12.04 -0.36 26.11
C ARG A 216 -12.37 -1.67 26.82
N ASN A 217 -12.39 -2.78 26.09
CA ASN A 217 -12.64 -4.11 26.64
C ASN A 217 -11.38 -4.78 27.21
N GLY A 218 -10.23 -4.10 27.18
CA GLY A 218 -8.97 -4.62 27.71
C GLY A 218 -8.27 -5.62 26.80
N ALA A 219 -8.59 -5.65 25.51
CA ALA A 219 -7.84 -6.42 24.51
C ALA A 219 -6.36 -5.99 24.51
N SER A 220 -5.46 -6.84 24.05
CA SER A 220 -4.05 -6.49 23.89
C SER A 220 -3.79 -5.80 22.53
N ARG A 221 -2.61 -5.19 22.37
CA ARG A 221 -2.22 -4.46 21.15
C ARG A 221 -2.29 -5.36 19.91
N ASP A 222 -1.76 -6.57 20.01
CA ASP A 222 -1.72 -7.59 18.97
C ASP A 222 -3.13 -8.05 18.56
N GLU A 223 -4.10 -8.07 19.47
CA GLU A 223 -5.48 -8.42 19.16
C GLU A 223 -6.18 -7.32 18.35
N VAL A 224 -5.92 -6.04 18.66
CA VAL A 224 -6.58 -4.92 17.99
C VAL A 224 -5.86 -4.45 16.72
N PHE A 225 -4.54 -4.61 16.66
CA PHE A 225 -3.64 -4.25 15.57
C PHE A 225 -2.76 -5.44 15.10
N PRO A 226 -3.36 -6.53 14.60
CA PRO A 226 -2.63 -7.77 14.32
C PRO A 226 -1.54 -7.61 13.25
N ARG A 227 -1.64 -6.60 12.38
CA ARG A 227 -0.70 -6.38 11.27
C ARG A 227 0.52 -5.56 11.68
N LEU A 228 0.46 -4.83 12.79
CA LEU A 228 1.62 -4.02 13.22
C LEU A 228 2.78 -4.89 13.70
N GLU A 229 2.52 -6.13 14.15
CA GLU A 229 3.55 -7.12 14.49
C GLU A 229 4.45 -7.49 13.31
N ASP A 230 3.89 -7.41 12.09
CA ASP A 230 4.62 -7.72 10.87
C ASP A 230 5.55 -6.59 10.44
N VAL A 231 5.46 -5.41 11.05
CA VAL A 231 6.25 -4.24 10.70
C VAL A 231 7.46 -4.13 11.63
N THR A 232 8.66 -4.10 11.05
CA THR A 232 9.87 -3.77 11.79
C THR A 232 10.64 -2.64 11.14
N ALA A 233 11.25 -1.78 11.96
CA ALA A 233 12.16 -0.76 11.49
C ALA A 233 13.60 -1.21 11.74
N VAL A 234 14.40 -1.30 10.68
CA VAL A 234 15.85 -1.44 10.77
C VAL A 234 16.43 -0.03 10.85
N ILE A 235 17.13 0.24 11.95
CA ILE A 235 17.76 1.52 12.25
C ILE A 235 19.27 1.30 12.20
N ASP A 236 19.92 1.78 11.14
CA ASP A 236 21.36 1.65 10.94
C ASP A 236 22.08 2.98 11.24
N GLY A 237 23.15 2.90 12.03
CA GLY A 237 24.04 4.03 12.34
C GLY A 237 23.86 4.61 13.75
N ALA A 238 24.80 5.47 14.16
CA ALA A 238 24.81 6.12 15.47
C ALA A 238 24.82 7.65 15.33
N GLY A 239 23.94 8.35 16.05
CA GLY A 239 23.91 9.81 16.12
C GLY A 239 23.28 10.50 14.90
N ILE A 240 24.02 11.39 14.23
CA ILE A 240 23.51 12.28 13.17
C ILE A 240 23.22 11.54 11.85
N THR A 241 23.81 10.36 11.65
CA THR A 241 23.66 9.53 10.45
C THR A 241 22.86 8.28 10.77
N VAL A 242 21.55 8.43 10.94
CA VAL A 242 20.63 7.31 11.15
C VAL A 242 19.94 6.97 9.84
N THR A 243 19.86 5.71 9.46
CA THR A 243 19.09 5.27 8.30
C THR A 243 17.93 4.41 8.79
N VAL A 244 16.71 4.67 8.33
CA VAL A 244 15.51 3.93 8.75
C VAL A 244 14.90 3.23 7.56
N HIS A 245 14.77 1.91 7.64
CA HIS A 245 14.07 1.09 6.65
C HIS A 245 12.99 0.26 7.33
N PHE A 246 11.76 0.37 6.85
CA PHE A 246 10.69 -0.53 7.27
C PHE A 246 10.79 -1.84 6.49
N THR A 247 10.59 -2.97 7.17
CA THR A 247 10.57 -4.30 6.56
C THR A 247 9.39 -5.10 7.10
N LYS A 248 8.85 -5.98 6.24
CA LYS A 248 7.74 -6.88 6.56
C LYS A 248 8.28 -8.23 7.02
N LYS A 249 7.86 -8.70 8.19
CA LYS A 249 8.05 -10.09 8.65
C LYS A 249 6.99 -11.02 8.04
N GLN A 250 7.30 -12.31 7.94
CA GLN A 250 6.26 -13.33 7.66
C GLN A 250 5.40 -13.52 8.90
N GLY A 251 4.28 -12.80 8.96
CA GLY A 251 3.26 -12.88 10.01
C GLY A 251 2.30 -14.05 9.90
N ALA A 252 1.55 -14.28 10.99
CA ALA A 252 0.48 -15.27 11.01
C ALA A 252 -0.64 -14.88 10.02
N PRO A 253 -1.18 -15.83 9.23
CA PRO A 253 -2.20 -15.52 8.23
C PRO A 253 -3.50 -15.04 8.89
N VAL A 254 -3.94 -13.82 8.54
CA VAL A 254 -5.24 -13.28 8.97
C VAL A 254 -6.35 -13.90 8.12
N ARG A 255 -7.39 -14.45 8.75
CA ARG A 255 -8.56 -15.06 8.07
C ARG A 255 -9.67 -14.03 7.87
N TYR A 256 -10.31 -14.07 6.70
CA TYR A 256 -11.49 -13.27 6.37
C TYR A 256 -12.76 -14.07 6.70
N VAL A 257 -13.75 -13.48 7.39
CA VAL A 257 -15.05 -14.11 7.64
C VAL A 257 -16.16 -13.10 7.40
N ALA A 258 -17.26 -13.55 6.76
CA ALA A 258 -18.39 -12.73 6.34
C ALA A 258 -19.53 -12.63 7.39
N ASP A 259 -19.35 -13.18 8.59
CA ASP A 259 -20.41 -13.35 9.59
C ASP A 259 -20.15 -12.49 10.85
N GLU A 260 -21.11 -11.63 11.20
CA GLU A 260 -21.04 -10.68 12.32
C GLU A 260 -21.24 -11.33 13.70
N SER A 261 -21.55 -12.63 13.76
CA SER A 261 -21.93 -13.34 14.99
C SER A 261 -20.75 -13.89 15.82
N VAL A 262 -19.51 -13.77 15.33
CA VAL A 262 -18.31 -14.23 16.06
C VAL A 262 -17.64 -13.06 16.79
N PRO A 263 -17.47 -13.11 18.13
CA PRO A 263 -16.67 -12.13 18.83
C PRO A 263 -15.19 -12.42 18.57
N ALA A 264 -14.62 -11.79 17.54
CA ALA A 264 -13.20 -11.84 17.27
C ALA A 264 -12.68 -10.45 16.94
N ALA A 265 -11.69 -10.00 17.72
CA ALA A 265 -10.98 -8.72 17.54
C ALA A 265 -10.25 -8.62 16.18
N ALA A 266 -10.12 -9.72 15.46
CA ALA A 266 -9.39 -9.88 14.20
C ALA A 266 -10.27 -9.95 12.93
N ILE A 267 -11.45 -9.32 12.92
CA ILE A 267 -12.29 -9.27 11.71
C ILE A 267 -12.28 -7.85 11.14
N ARG A 268 -11.85 -7.70 9.87
CA ARG A 268 -11.85 -6.45 9.11
C ARG A 268 -12.67 -6.62 7.83
N GLU A 269 -13.63 -5.73 7.60
CA GLU A 269 -14.36 -5.63 6.34
C GLU A 269 -13.43 -5.08 5.25
N VAL A 270 -13.00 -5.94 4.32
CA VAL A 270 -12.40 -5.49 3.06
C VAL A 270 -13.53 -5.28 2.07
N ASP A 271 -13.52 -4.16 1.35
CA ASP A 271 -14.43 -3.94 0.22
C ASP A 271 -14.09 -4.93 -0.90
N LEU A 272 -14.79 -6.07 -0.88
CA LEU A 272 -14.62 -7.18 -1.81
C LEU A 272 -14.81 -6.71 -3.26
N GLN A 273 -15.67 -5.72 -3.51
CA GLN A 273 -15.94 -5.22 -4.85
C GLN A 273 -14.75 -4.46 -5.45
N ARG A 274 -13.91 -3.81 -4.62
CA ARG A 274 -12.65 -3.20 -5.08
C ARG A 274 -11.56 -4.26 -5.29
N LYS A 275 -11.46 -5.25 -4.40
CA LYS A 275 -10.47 -6.34 -4.53
C LYS A 275 -10.74 -7.20 -5.77
N PHE A 276 -12.00 -7.54 -6.03
CA PHE A 276 -12.45 -8.36 -7.16
C PHE A 276 -13.20 -7.53 -8.21
N HIS A 277 -12.56 -6.45 -8.67
CA HIS A 277 -13.20 -5.45 -9.54
C HIS A 277 -13.34 -5.86 -11.02
N ARG A 278 -12.70 -6.95 -11.46
CA ARG A 278 -12.72 -7.36 -12.88
C ARG A 278 -13.79 -8.40 -13.13
N SER A 279 -14.72 -8.12 -14.04
CA SER A 279 -15.63 -9.14 -14.58
C SER A 279 -14.87 -10.13 -15.50
N PRO A 280 -15.43 -11.31 -15.80
CA PRO A 280 -14.83 -12.25 -16.75
C PRO A 280 -14.49 -11.60 -18.10
N THR A 281 -15.37 -10.71 -18.57
CA THR A 281 -15.17 -9.96 -19.82
C THR A 281 -14.05 -8.94 -19.70
N ALA A 282 -13.99 -8.19 -18.60
CA ALA A 282 -12.95 -7.20 -18.36
C ALA A 282 -11.56 -7.86 -18.20
N LEU A 283 -11.50 -9.03 -17.58
CA LEU A 283 -10.28 -9.82 -17.43
C LEU A 283 -9.76 -10.32 -18.80
N ALA A 284 -10.65 -10.85 -19.63
CA ALA A 284 -10.30 -11.30 -20.98
C ALA A 284 -9.78 -10.14 -21.85
N GLN A 285 -10.47 -9.00 -21.82
CA GLN A 285 -10.05 -7.78 -22.53
C GLN A 285 -8.68 -7.27 -22.06
N ALA A 286 -8.43 -7.25 -20.74
CA ALA A 286 -7.16 -6.80 -20.19
C ALA A 286 -5.97 -7.66 -20.63
N LEU A 287 -6.20 -8.96 -20.86
CA LEU A 287 -5.18 -9.92 -21.31
C LEU A 287 -5.11 -10.05 -22.85
N ASN A 288 -5.91 -9.28 -23.59
CA ASN A 288 -6.09 -9.42 -25.04
C ASN A 288 -6.46 -10.85 -25.49
N LEU A 289 -7.23 -11.56 -24.68
CA LEU A 289 -7.72 -12.91 -24.99
C LEU A 289 -9.20 -12.88 -25.37
N THR A 290 -9.63 -13.86 -26.16
CA THR A 290 -11.07 -14.10 -26.36
C THR A 290 -11.67 -14.69 -25.08
N LEU A 291 -12.96 -14.44 -24.84
CA LEU A 291 -13.69 -14.98 -23.68
C LEU A 291 -13.53 -16.52 -23.51
N PRO A 292 -13.64 -17.34 -24.57
CA PRO A 292 -13.43 -18.79 -24.45
C PRO A 292 -11.99 -19.16 -24.08
N LEU A 293 -11.00 -18.47 -24.66
CA LEU A 293 -9.58 -18.73 -24.38
C LEU A 293 -9.20 -18.29 -22.97
N SER A 294 -9.73 -17.16 -22.50
CA SER A 294 -9.58 -16.69 -21.13
C SER A 294 -10.16 -17.71 -20.14
N LYS A 295 -11.33 -18.29 -20.43
CA LYS A 295 -11.92 -19.35 -19.60
C LYS A 295 -11.05 -20.61 -19.58
N ALA A 296 -10.58 -21.08 -20.73
CA ALA A 296 -9.70 -22.24 -20.83
C ALA A 296 -8.40 -22.06 -20.00
N LEU A 297 -7.83 -20.86 -20.01
CA LEU A 297 -6.66 -20.53 -19.20
C LEU A 297 -6.99 -20.48 -17.70
N ARG A 298 -8.15 -19.93 -17.30
CA ARG A 298 -8.59 -19.95 -15.90
C ARG A 298 -8.80 -21.37 -15.38
N ASP A 299 -9.44 -22.22 -16.19
CA ASP A 299 -9.67 -23.63 -15.87
C ASP A 299 -8.32 -24.35 -15.70
N HIS A 300 -7.37 -24.14 -16.63
CA HIS A 300 -6.03 -24.73 -16.55
C HIS A 300 -5.25 -24.33 -15.28
N LEU A 301 -5.36 -23.05 -14.87
CA LEU A 301 -4.64 -22.50 -13.71
C LEU A 301 -5.41 -22.65 -12.38
N GLY A 302 -6.64 -23.16 -12.40
CA GLY A 302 -7.48 -23.28 -11.20
C GLY A 302 -7.92 -21.94 -10.60
N ILE A 303 -7.95 -20.86 -11.41
CA ILE A 303 -8.21 -19.49 -10.93
C ILE A 303 -9.59 -19.34 -10.32
N ASP A 304 -10.59 -20.04 -10.86
CA ASP A 304 -11.97 -19.95 -10.37
C ASP A 304 -12.12 -20.61 -8.97
N ALA A 305 -11.19 -21.48 -8.56
CA ALA A 305 -11.16 -22.15 -7.26
C ALA A 305 -10.22 -21.48 -6.23
N ASP A 306 -9.44 -20.48 -6.64
CA ASP A 306 -8.49 -19.77 -5.76
C ASP A 306 -9.15 -18.54 -5.13
N GLU A 307 -9.39 -18.60 -3.81
CA GLU A 307 -10.02 -17.53 -3.01
C GLU A 307 -9.28 -16.19 -3.08
N THR A 308 -8.00 -16.18 -3.46
CA THR A 308 -7.22 -14.94 -3.64
C THR A 308 -7.40 -14.32 -5.02
N CYS A 309 -7.91 -15.10 -5.98
CA CYS A 309 -8.02 -14.75 -7.40
C CYS A 309 -9.46 -14.51 -7.85
N SER A 310 -10.43 -15.26 -7.33
CA SER A 310 -11.84 -15.18 -7.70
C SER A 310 -12.75 -14.96 -6.49
N HIS A 311 -13.87 -14.30 -6.71
CA HIS A 311 -14.96 -14.20 -5.74
C HIS A 311 -16.32 -14.18 -6.46
N GLU A 312 -17.29 -14.91 -5.90
CA GLU A 312 -18.66 -14.94 -6.42
C GLU A 312 -19.54 -13.97 -5.61
N PHE A 313 -20.01 -12.90 -6.28
CA PHE A 313 -20.98 -11.98 -5.71
C PHE A 313 -22.41 -12.48 -5.97
N VAL A 314 -23.17 -12.70 -4.90
CA VAL A 314 -24.56 -13.14 -4.98
C VAL A 314 -25.51 -11.97 -4.71
N PHE A 315 -26.25 -11.56 -5.74
CA PHE A 315 -27.26 -10.51 -5.68
C PHE A 315 -28.65 -11.12 -5.92
N GLY A 316 -29.26 -11.63 -4.85
CA GLY A 316 -30.54 -12.36 -4.95
C GLY A 316 -30.37 -13.64 -5.77
N SER A 317 -31.05 -13.72 -6.92
CA SER A 317 -30.93 -14.86 -7.86
C SER A 317 -29.77 -14.73 -8.85
N GLN A 318 -29.12 -13.57 -8.92
CA GLN A 318 -28.01 -13.32 -9.86
C GLN A 318 -26.67 -13.61 -9.20
N ARG A 319 -25.80 -14.33 -9.93
CA ARG A 319 -24.44 -14.66 -9.51
C ARG A 319 -23.45 -13.98 -10.45
N HIS A 320 -22.57 -13.16 -9.90
CA HIS A 320 -21.59 -12.38 -10.65
C HIS A 320 -20.19 -12.75 -10.19
N TRP A 321 -19.37 -13.25 -11.11
CA TRP A 321 -17.96 -13.54 -10.82
C TRP A 321 -17.13 -12.25 -10.91
N GLY A 322 -16.31 -12.02 -9.89
CA GLY A 322 -15.28 -10.98 -9.87
C GLY A 322 -13.90 -11.58 -9.72
N TYR A 323 -12.92 -10.96 -10.35
CA TYR A 323 -11.52 -11.38 -10.34
C TYR A 323 -10.61 -10.25 -9.86
N SER A 324 -9.57 -10.63 -9.13
CA SER A 324 -8.57 -9.71 -8.57
C SER A 324 -7.42 -9.44 -9.54
N ASP A 325 -6.55 -8.48 -9.20
CA ASP A 325 -5.32 -8.24 -9.96
C ASP A 325 -4.30 -9.40 -9.84
N ASN A 326 -4.45 -10.26 -8.81
CA ASN A 326 -3.66 -11.50 -8.70
C ASN A 326 -4.04 -12.48 -9.81
N ALA A 327 -5.33 -12.63 -10.10
CA ALA A 327 -5.80 -13.44 -11.23
C ALA A 327 -5.23 -12.94 -12.56
N PHE A 328 -5.25 -11.62 -12.76
CA PHE A 328 -4.66 -10.99 -13.95
C PHE A 328 -3.15 -11.27 -14.06
N THR A 329 -2.41 -11.13 -12.96
CA THR A 329 -0.96 -11.33 -12.94
C THR A 329 -0.60 -12.79 -13.23
N LYS A 330 -1.25 -13.75 -12.57
CA LYS A 330 -1.07 -15.19 -12.80
C LYS A 330 -1.37 -15.56 -14.26
N MET A 331 -2.48 -15.08 -14.82
CA MET A 331 -2.80 -15.35 -16.22
C MET A 331 -1.80 -14.72 -17.19
N ARG A 332 -1.33 -13.50 -16.91
CA ARG A 332 -0.36 -12.81 -17.76
C ARG A 332 0.99 -13.52 -17.78
N GLU A 333 1.45 -14.00 -16.63
CA GLU A 333 2.68 -14.80 -16.52
C GLU A 333 2.54 -16.12 -17.27
N ALA A 334 1.42 -16.82 -17.08
CA ALA A 334 1.10 -18.06 -17.78
C ALA A 334 1.09 -17.90 -19.32
N ILE A 335 0.55 -16.79 -19.84
CA ILE A 335 0.58 -16.49 -21.28
C ILE A 335 2.02 -16.37 -21.82
N SER A 336 2.96 -15.90 -21.01
CA SER A 336 4.35 -15.75 -21.42
C SER A 336 5.15 -17.05 -21.41
N THR A 337 4.70 -18.06 -20.67
CA THR A 337 5.42 -19.31 -20.43
C THR A 337 4.80 -20.52 -21.11
N LEU A 338 3.47 -20.54 -21.32
CA LEU A 338 2.74 -21.70 -21.80
C LEU A 338 2.25 -21.55 -23.25
N ASP A 339 2.14 -22.67 -23.96
CA ASP A 339 1.53 -22.72 -25.29
C ASP A 339 0.00 -22.60 -25.19
N MET A 340 -0.49 -21.41 -25.53
CA MET A 340 -1.91 -21.06 -25.50
C MET A 340 -2.77 -21.92 -26.45
N ASP A 341 -2.22 -22.38 -27.57
CA ASP A 341 -2.96 -23.24 -28.51
C ASP A 341 -3.13 -24.65 -27.96
N ALA A 342 -2.14 -25.14 -27.19
CA ALA A 342 -2.24 -26.42 -26.49
C ALA A 342 -3.27 -26.36 -25.35
N ILE A 343 -3.29 -25.26 -24.58
CA ILE A 343 -4.26 -25.03 -23.50
C ILE A 343 -5.69 -24.97 -24.07
N TRP A 344 -5.89 -24.23 -25.16
CA TRP A 344 -7.18 -24.17 -25.83
C TRP A 344 -7.64 -25.55 -26.31
N ARG A 345 -6.74 -26.34 -26.90
CA ARG A 345 -7.07 -27.70 -27.37
C ARG A 345 -7.44 -28.65 -26.24
N ALA A 346 -6.85 -28.49 -25.05
CA ALA A 346 -7.12 -29.31 -23.88
C ALA A 346 -8.44 -28.92 -23.17
N HIS A 347 -8.75 -27.62 -23.10
CA HIS A 347 -9.89 -27.10 -22.33
C HIS A 347 -11.07 -26.62 -23.18
N LYS A 348 -10.99 -26.73 -24.52
CA LYS A 348 -12.15 -26.46 -25.39
C LYS A 348 -13.31 -27.36 -24.99
N HIS A 349 -14.51 -26.79 -25.01
CA HIS A 349 -15.73 -27.52 -24.70
C HIS A 349 -15.83 -28.73 -25.64
N PRO A 350 -15.89 -29.99 -25.14
CA PRO A 350 -16.29 -31.08 -25.99
C PRO A 350 -17.71 -30.78 -26.46
N GLY A 351 -18.07 -31.09 -27.69
CA GLY A 351 -19.47 -31.04 -28.11
C GLY A 351 -20.31 -32.06 -27.33
N ARG A 352 -21.23 -32.77 -27.97
CA ARG A 352 -22.02 -33.87 -27.38
C ARG A 352 -21.23 -35.06 -26.78
N ALA A 353 -19.91 -34.95 -26.56
CA ALA A 353 -19.10 -36.00 -25.95
C ALA A 353 -19.15 -35.94 -24.41
N LYS A 354 -19.24 -37.11 -23.77
CA LYS A 354 -19.60 -37.29 -22.35
C LYS A 354 -18.46 -37.08 -21.34
N SER A 355 -17.23 -36.77 -21.75
CA SER A 355 -16.12 -36.50 -20.82
C SER A 355 -15.13 -35.49 -21.39
N LYS A 356 -14.63 -34.60 -20.52
CA LYS A 356 -13.53 -33.68 -20.84
C LYS A 356 -12.23 -34.49 -20.95
N PRO A 357 -11.39 -34.29 -21.99
CA PRO A 357 -10.07 -34.89 -22.03
C PRO A 357 -9.21 -34.33 -20.88
N GLN A 358 -8.47 -35.19 -20.19
CA GLN A 358 -7.49 -34.76 -19.19
C GLN A 358 -6.39 -33.95 -19.90
N CYS A 359 -6.08 -32.78 -19.34
CA CYS A 359 -5.03 -31.93 -19.86
C CYS A 359 -3.66 -32.56 -19.57
N MET A 360 -2.88 -32.90 -20.60
CA MET A 360 -1.54 -33.47 -20.45
C MET A 360 -0.43 -32.40 -20.40
N ILE A 361 -0.79 -31.14 -20.17
CA ILE A 361 0.17 -30.03 -20.04
C ILE A 361 0.67 -30.02 -18.59
N PRO A 362 1.99 -29.88 -18.35
CA PRO A 362 2.54 -29.75 -17.00
C PRO A 362 1.81 -28.66 -16.20
N ASP A 363 1.64 -28.88 -14.89
CA ASP A 363 1.03 -27.95 -13.93
C ASP A 363 -0.46 -27.62 -14.13
N CYS A 364 -1.20 -28.43 -14.90
CA CYS A 364 -2.65 -28.26 -15.03
C CYS A 364 -3.39 -28.57 -13.72
N GLN A 365 -4.16 -27.60 -13.22
CA GLN A 365 -4.99 -27.71 -12.01
C GLN A 365 -6.43 -28.18 -12.28
N ALA A 366 -6.83 -28.27 -13.55
CA ALA A 366 -8.09 -28.87 -13.95
C ALA A 366 -7.96 -30.41 -13.96
N ALA A 367 -8.30 -31.02 -12.82
CA ALA A 367 -8.49 -32.45 -12.66
C ALA A 367 -9.87 -32.91 -13.18
#